data_AF-A0A669E5V3-F1
#
_entry.id   AF-A0A669E5V3-F1
#
_cell.length_a   1.000
_cell.length_b   1.000
_cell.length_c   1.000
_cell.angle_alpha   90.00
_cell.angle_beta   90.00
_cell.angle_gamma   90.00
#
_symmetry.space_group_name_H-M   'P 1'
#
loop_
_entity.id
_entity.type
_entity.pdbx_description
1 polymer ?
#
loop_
_entity_poly.entity_id
_entity_poly.type
_entity_poly.pdbx_seq_one_letter_code
_entity_poly.pdbx_strand_id
1 'polypeptide(L)'
;MEVSALKKIIDDFCVCEEVNIEKTGLIIDGAALYYSLYYTSDPKLDQRCGGDYPGFKDEVCNFFKTLQDCEVTPYIFLDGGSDPDKHKTLVSRLKHKLEKAKTVAESEPDAAPKGCNVLPPLVKDVFIEILKEKDIMFEQCLGEADPVIVSAANQNQCAVLSIDKDFYIFEVHKGFLHLDNFEWKSKEDEKIPAKLYTRSKFCEHFKLDPALMPVFASIAGNDYSRLEDKGGQMCTEYDRDGEEIKDKRVPSILLSSDEQKQLKLQHLHKAPEGLRRRVFEEALQVQTSALENIPDQLKLPVCVTVFWFKRLQHHPKPETVHCLHALLLGFVFDQHGPEDEFERKMKALKDEGVNNWQPRVAHAFSQWQCCMRQSLHLNQLLCSPLPEPQCARLYCGPLLHRLADEDTIEELQKTLRGEKKELYDNLKTVCH
;
A
#
# COMPACT_ATOMS: atom_id res chain seq x y z
N MET A 1 0.45 11.75 -28.76
CA MET A 1 0.70 10.30 -28.56
C MET A 1 0.86 10.11 -27.06
N GLU A 2 0.75 8.90 -26.52
CA GLU A 2 1.08 8.66 -25.11
C GLU A 2 2.46 7.98 -25.05
N VAL A 3 3.16 8.08 -23.90
CA VAL A 3 4.35 7.27 -23.58
C VAL A 3 4.12 5.76 -23.81
N SER A 4 2.86 5.30 -23.91
CA SER A 4 2.49 3.96 -24.37
C SER A 4 3.04 3.58 -25.75
N ALA A 5 3.21 4.54 -26.67
CA ALA A 5 3.86 4.33 -27.96
C ALA A 5 5.38 4.10 -27.83
N LEU A 6 6.03 4.71 -26.84
CA LEU A 6 7.49 4.63 -26.67
C LEU A 6 7.96 3.23 -26.29
N LYS A 7 7.33 2.62 -25.28
CA LYS A 7 7.63 1.23 -24.90
C LYS A 7 7.41 0.28 -26.08
N LYS A 8 6.30 0.45 -26.80
CA LYS A 8 6.01 -0.36 -27.99
C LYS A 8 7.09 -0.21 -29.07
N ILE A 9 7.56 1.01 -29.35
CA ILE A 9 8.69 1.24 -30.26
C ILE A 9 9.94 0.52 -29.74
N ILE A 10 10.27 0.65 -28.45
CA ILE A 10 11.47 0.03 -27.89
C ILE A 10 11.42 -1.51 -27.99
N ASP A 11 10.25 -2.09 -27.70
CA ASP A 11 10.00 -3.53 -27.81
C ASP A 11 10.03 -4.00 -29.29
N ASP A 12 9.36 -3.27 -30.19
CA ASP A 12 9.27 -3.60 -31.63
C ASP A 12 10.64 -3.51 -32.33
N PHE A 13 11.54 -2.63 -31.86
CA PHE A 13 12.86 -2.41 -32.44
C PHE A 13 14.01 -3.09 -31.68
N CYS A 14 13.71 -3.92 -30.67
CA CYS A 14 14.69 -4.70 -29.89
C CYS A 14 15.91 -3.89 -29.39
N VAL A 15 15.67 -2.68 -28.88
CA VAL A 15 16.74 -1.77 -28.45
C VAL A 15 17.34 -2.19 -27.09
N CYS A 16 16.71 -3.14 -26.41
CA CYS A 16 17.17 -3.69 -25.14
C CYS A 16 18.15 -4.86 -25.35
N GLU A 17 19.14 -4.97 -24.48
CA GLU A 17 20.05 -6.12 -24.43
C GLU A 17 19.61 -7.14 -23.38
N GLU A 18 19.75 -8.42 -23.68
CA GLU A 18 19.61 -9.47 -22.68
C GLU A 18 20.83 -9.46 -21.75
N VAL A 19 20.57 -9.41 -20.44
CA VAL A 19 21.57 -9.36 -19.40
C VAL A 19 21.21 -10.31 -18.26
N ASN A 20 22.21 -10.70 -17.48
CA ASN A 20 22.04 -11.47 -16.27
C ASN A 20 22.48 -10.62 -15.08
N ILE A 21 21.57 -10.35 -14.15
CA ILE A 21 21.82 -9.50 -13.00
C ILE A 21 22.29 -10.35 -11.82
N GLU A 22 23.52 -10.11 -11.37
CA GLU A 22 24.15 -10.68 -10.18
C GLU A 22 25.20 -9.69 -9.65
N LYS A 23 25.56 -9.77 -8.36
CA LYS A 23 26.72 -9.09 -7.75
C LYS A 23 26.79 -7.58 -8.02
N THR A 24 25.66 -6.89 -7.92
CA THR A 24 25.56 -5.46 -8.23
C THR A 24 24.62 -4.73 -7.27
N GLY A 25 24.80 -3.41 -7.15
CA GLY A 25 23.75 -2.55 -6.61
C GLY A 25 22.62 -2.36 -7.63
N LEU A 26 21.40 -2.19 -7.13
CA LEU A 26 20.20 -1.97 -7.93
C LEU A 26 19.32 -0.90 -7.28
N ILE A 27 19.03 0.18 -8.01
CA ILE A 27 18.10 1.21 -7.57
C ILE A 27 16.70 0.79 -8.01
N ILE A 28 15.74 0.82 -7.11
CA ILE A 28 14.39 0.33 -7.40
C ILE A 28 13.36 1.40 -7.06
N ASP A 29 12.49 1.69 -8.03
CA ASP A 29 11.25 2.41 -7.80
C ASP A 29 10.31 1.54 -6.97
N GLY A 30 10.15 1.90 -5.70
CA GLY A 30 9.35 1.16 -4.74
C GLY A 30 7.87 1.14 -5.10
N ALA A 31 7.34 2.24 -5.65
CA ALA A 31 5.95 2.30 -6.09
C ALA A 31 5.70 1.31 -7.22
N ALA A 32 6.50 1.36 -8.28
CA ALA A 32 6.41 0.39 -9.36
C ALA A 32 6.56 -1.06 -8.86
N LEU A 33 7.50 -1.31 -7.94
CA LEU A 33 7.77 -2.65 -7.42
C LEU A 33 6.58 -3.25 -6.67
N TYR A 34 6.02 -2.58 -5.65
CA TYR A 34 4.93 -3.20 -4.88
C TYR A 34 3.65 -3.34 -5.70
N TYR A 35 3.39 -2.45 -6.67
CA TYR A 35 2.30 -2.62 -7.63
C TYR A 35 2.52 -3.86 -8.50
N SER A 36 3.74 -4.03 -9.03
CA SER A 36 4.09 -5.18 -9.86
C SER A 36 3.96 -6.48 -9.07
N LEU A 37 4.62 -6.60 -7.92
CA LEU A 37 4.61 -7.81 -7.10
C LEU A 37 3.19 -8.23 -6.72
N TYR A 38 2.32 -7.29 -6.35
CA TYR A 38 0.94 -7.62 -6.02
C TYR A 38 0.13 -8.09 -7.23
N TYR A 39 0.28 -7.43 -8.38
CA TYR A 39 -0.55 -7.71 -9.56
C TYR A 39 -0.09 -8.92 -10.38
N THR A 40 1.18 -9.30 -10.26
CA THR A 40 1.79 -10.42 -11.00
C THR A 40 2.15 -11.58 -10.09
N SER A 41 1.63 -11.61 -8.86
CA SER A 41 1.83 -12.72 -7.94
C SER A 41 1.24 -14.01 -8.53
N ASP A 42 1.85 -15.14 -8.19
CA ASP A 42 1.34 -16.46 -8.53
C ASP A 42 1.56 -17.38 -7.31
N PRO A 43 0.50 -17.83 -6.61
CA PRO A 43 -0.92 -17.62 -6.93
C PRO A 43 -1.36 -16.15 -6.88
N LYS A 44 -2.45 -15.82 -7.57
CA LYS A 44 -2.97 -14.45 -7.62
C LYS A 44 -3.50 -14.02 -6.25
N LEU A 45 -3.00 -12.90 -5.74
CA LEU A 45 -3.46 -12.33 -4.47
C LEU A 45 -4.84 -11.72 -4.60
N ASP A 46 -5.65 -11.88 -3.55
CA ASP A 46 -7.03 -11.37 -3.52
C ASP A 46 -7.08 -9.85 -3.72
N GLN A 47 -8.04 -9.39 -4.53
CA GLN A 47 -8.33 -7.97 -4.70
C GLN A 47 -9.80 -7.66 -4.38
N ARG A 48 -10.63 -8.68 -4.14
CA ARG A 48 -12.09 -8.57 -3.96
C ARG A 48 -12.49 -8.43 -2.50
N CYS A 49 -11.74 -9.05 -1.60
CA CYS A 49 -11.96 -9.05 -0.16
C CYS A 49 -11.05 -8.05 0.55
N GLY A 50 -10.51 -7.07 -0.18
CA GLY A 50 -9.68 -6.01 0.38
C GLY A 50 -8.23 -6.42 0.64
N GLY A 51 -7.75 -7.52 0.06
CA GLY A 51 -6.32 -7.83 -0.01
C GLY A 51 -5.88 -9.05 0.81
N ASP A 52 -4.90 -9.78 0.30
CA ASP A 52 -4.19 -10.84 1.00
C ASP A 52 -2.78 -10.36 1.38
N TYR A 53 -2.68 -9.71 2.55
CA TYR A 53 -1.42 -9.16 3.03
C TYR A 53 -0.41 -10.20 3.53
N PRO A 54 -0.81 -11.32 4.17
CA PRO A 54 0.11 -12.43 4.42
C PRO A 54 0.73 -12.97 3.12
N GLY A 55 -0.08 -13.26 2.11
CA GLY A 55 0.42 -13.75 0.82
C GLY A 55 1.31 -12.72 0.11
N PHE A 56 0.96 -11.43 0.19
CA PHE A 56 1.82 -10.36 -0.32
C PHE A 56 3.16 -10.28 0.39
N LYS A 57 3.18 -10.49 1.73
CA LYS A 57 4.43 -10.52 2.50
C LYS A 57 5.35 -11.65 2.04
N ASP A 58 4.79 -12.82 1.75
CA ASP A 58 5.55 -13.95 1.21
C ASP A 58 6.14 -13.62 -0.16
N GLU A 59 5.35 -13.03 -1.06
CA GLU A 59 5.80 -12.62 -2.41
C GLU A 59 6.97 -11.61 -2.34
N VAL A 60 6.86 -10.57 -1.50
CA VAL A 60 7.91 -9.56 -1.30
C VAL A 60 9.16 -10.18 -0.67
N CYS A 61 9.00 -11.06 0.33
CA CYS A 61 10.12 -11.76 0.95
C CYS A 61 10.86 -12.65 -0.05
N ASN A 62 10.13 -13.33 -0.94
CA ASN A 62 10.71 -14.16 -1.99
C ASN A 62 11.48 -13.31 -3.01
N PHE A 63 10.95 -12.17 -3.42
CA PHE A 63 11.65 -11.22 -4.30
C PHE A 63 13.01 -10.79 -3.72
N PHE A 64 13.02 -10.33 -2.46
CA PHE A 64 14.27 -9.91 -1.83
C PHE A 64 15.22 -11.07 -1.53
N LYS A 65 14.70 -12.26 -1.27
CA LYS A 65 15.51 -13.47 -1.16
C LYS A 65 16.20 -13.80 -2.48
N THR A 66 15.50 -13.71 -3.61
CA THR A 66 16.13 -13.88 -4.93
C THR A 66 17.24 -12.86 -5.13
N LEU A 67 17.01 -11.57 -4.83
CA LEU A 67 18.07 -10.56 -4.95
C LEU A 67 19.28 -10.90 -4.08
N GLN A 68 19.06 -11.32 -2.83
CA GLN A 68 20.10 -11.72 -1.91
C GLN A 68 20.90 -12.93 -2.42
N ASP A 69 20.21 -13.98 -2.88
CA ASP A 69 20.84 -15.18 -3.45
C ASP A 69 21.71 -14.84 -4.68
N CYS A 70 21.36 -13.78 -5.42
CA CYS A 70 22.10 -13.28 -6.58
C CYS A 70 23.15 -12.21 -6.22
N GLU A 71 23.41 -11.98 -4.92
CA GLU A 71 24.30 -10.92 -4.42
C GLU A 71 23.95 -9.51 -4.94
N VAL A 72 22.66 -9.26 -5.21
CA VAL A 72 22.14 -7.96 -5.63
C VAL A 72 21.75 -7.15 -4.39
N THR A 73 22.32 -5.95 -4.25
CA THR A 73 22.02 -5.03 -3.15
C THR A 73 20.95 -4.02 -3.59
N PRO A 74 19.69 -4.12 -3.10
CA PRO A 74 18.62 -3.21 -3.48
C PRO A 74 18.65 -1.89 -2.67
N TYR A 75 18.33 -0.80 -3.34
CA TYR A 75 18.08 0.52 -2.75
C TYR A 75 16.72 1.04 -3.22
N ILE A 76 15.76 1.12 -2.31
CA ILE A 76 14.36 1.39 -2.67
C ILE A 76 14.05 2.89 -2.52
N PHE A 77 13.36 3.48 -3.48
CA PHE A 77 12.89 4.86 -3.41
C PHE A 77 11.37 4.89 -3.51
N LEU A 78 10.71 5.60 -2.59
CA LEU A 78 9.26 5.71 -2.52
C LEU A 78 8.81 7.15 -2.81
N ASP A 79 7.73 7.30 -3.56
CA ASP A 79 7.10 8.60 -3.84
C ASP A 79 6.55 9.26 -2.58
N GLY A 80 6.81 10.56 -2.48
CA GLY A 80 6.28 11.49 -1.48
C GLY A 80 4.99 12.18 -1.91
N GLY A 81 4.93 13.48 -1.68
CA GLY A 81 3.80 14.31 -2.08
C GLY A 81 3.70 14.45 -3.59
N SER A 82 2.49 14.37 -4.14
CA SER A 82 2.25 14.69 -5.54
C SER A 82 2.21 16.20 -5.75
N ASP A 83 2.72 16.66 -6.89
CA ASP A 83 2.61 18.06 -7.30
C ASP A 83 1.13 18.49 -7.42
N PRO A 84 0.72 19.68 -6.89
CA PRO A 84 -0.62 20.23 -7.08
C PRO A 84 -1.12 20.24 -8.52
N ASP A 85 -0.23 20.43 -9.50
CA ASP A 85 -0.56 20.46 -10.94
C ASP A 85 -1.09 19.10 -11.45
N LYS A 86 -0.79 18.00 -10.74
CA LYS A 86 -1.28 16.66 -11.06
C LYS A 86 -2.71 16.39 -10.55
N HIS A 87 -3.41 17.36 -9.95
CA HIS A 87 -4.76 17.17 -9.39
C HIS A 87 -5.76 16.56 -10.39
N LYS A 88 -5.82 17.07 -11.63
CA LYS A 88 -6.73 16.52 -12.66
C LYS A 88 -6.41 15.07 -13.00
N THR A 89 -5.12 14.74 -13.10
CA THR A 89 -4.64 13.38 -13.34
C THR A 89 -4.99 12.46 -12.17
N LEU A 90 -4.83 12.93 -10.93
CA LEU A 90 -5.24 12.19 -9.73
C LEU A 90 -6.74 11.90 -9.72
N VAL A 91 -7.58 12.88 -10.04
CA VAL A 91 -9.04 12.69 -10.15
C VAL A 91 -9.39 11.67 -11.23
N SER A 92 -8.76 11.75 -12.41
CA SER A 92 -8.96 10.78 -13.49
C SER A 92 -8.54 9.36 -13.07
N ARG A 93 -7.35 9.21 -12.46
CA ARG A 93 -6.84 7.94 -11.94
C ARG A 93 -7.76 7.36 -10.86
N LEU A 94 -8.34 8.19 -10.00
CA LEU A 94 -9.32 7.76 -8.98
C LEU A 94 -10.62 7.25 -9.61
N LYS A 95 -11.15 7.94 -10.63
CA LYS A 95 -12.34 7.46 -11.38
C LYS A 95 -12.09 6.11 -12.03
N HIS A 96 -10.94 5.96 -12.70
CA HIS A 96 -10.57 4.69 -13.32
C HIS A 96 -10.34 3.58 -12.29
N LYS A 97 -9.76 3.90 -11.12
CA LYS A 97 -9.64 2.94 -10.01
C LYS A 97 -11.02 2.49 -9.50
N LEU A 98 -12.00 3.38 -9.44
CA LEU A 98 -13.38 3.05 -9.06
C LEU A 98 -14.04 2.10 -10.06
N GLU A 99 -13.90 2.38 -11.36
CA GLU A 99 -14.40 1.50 -12.43
C GLU A 99 -13.79 0.09 -12.32
N LYS A 100 -12.46 0.01 -12.18
CA LYS A 100 -11.77 -1.27 -11.97
C LYS A 100 -12.23 -2.00 -10.72
N ALA A 101 -12.42 -1.29 -9.60
CA ALA A 101 -12.92 -1.88 -8.36
C ALA A 101 -14.33 -2.45 -8.53
N LYS A 102 -15.20 -1.76 -9.25
CA LYS A 102 -16.54 -2.26 -9.58
C LYS A 102 -16.45 -3.52 -10.43
N THR A 103 -15.65 -3.52 -11.50
CA THR A 103 -15.44 -4.70 -12.35
C THR A 103 -14.87 -5.88 -11.57
N VAL A 104 -13.86 -5.67 -10.72
CA VAL A 104 -13.27 -6.72 -9.88
C VAL A 104 -14.29 -7.28 -8.88
N ALA A 105 -15.15 -6.44 -8.30
CA ALA A 105 -16.18 -6.87 -7.38
C ALA A 105 -17.26 -7.73 -8.07
N GLU A 106 -17.68 -7.34 -9.27
CA GLU A 106 -18.74 -7.99 -10.06
C GLU A 106 -18.28 -9.24 -10.83
N SER A 107 -16.97 -9.41 -11.05
CA SER A 107 -16.41 -10.56 -11.75
C SER A 107 -16.29 -11.78 -10.82
N GLU A 108 -16.40 -12.99 -11.39
CA GLU A 108 -16.02 -14.22 -10.70
C GLU A 108 -14.54 -14.18 -10.27
N PRO A 109 -14.13 -14.96 -9.24
CA PRO A 109 -12.73 -15.10 -8.86
C PRO A 109 -11.87 -15.43 -10.09
N ASP A 110 -10.76 -14.72 -10.25
CA ASP A 110 -9.82 -14.87 -11.37
C ASP A 110 -10.36 -14.62 -12.79
N ALA A 111 -11.64 -14.26 -12.94
CA ALA A 111 -12.27 -13.97 -14.23
C ALA A 111 -12.17 -12.49 -14.64
N ALA A 112 -11.63 -11.63 -13.79
CA ALA A 112 -11.47 -10.20 -14.10
C ALA A 112 -10.62 -10.01 -15.38
N PRO A 113 -11.00 -9.08 -16.28
CA PRO A 113 -10.25 -8.84 -17.51
C PRO A 113 -8.77 -8.54 -17.26
N LYS A 114 -7.90 -8.98 -18.18
CA LYS A 114 -6.45 -8.72 -18.09
C LYS A 114 -6.20 -7.21 -17.99
N GLY A 115 -5.43 -6.79 -16.97
CA GLY A 115 -5.15 -5.38 -16.68
C GLY A 115 -6.18 -4.67 -15.80
N CYS A 116 -7.28 -5.34 -15.43
CA CYS A 116 -8.24 -4.87 -14.44
C CYS A 116 -7.79 -5.30 -13.04
N ASN A 117 -6.86 -4.52 -12.46
CA ASN A 117 -6.36 -4.75 -11.10
C ASN A 117 -6.61 -3.53 -10.20
N VAL A 118 -6.79 -3.79 -8.91
CA VAL A 118 -6.97 -2.81 -7.86
C VAL A 118 -6.04 -3.14 -6.70
N LEU A 119 -5.12 -2.20 -6.40
CA LEU A 119 -4.24 -2.33 -5.25
C LEU A 119 -5.01 -2.09 -3.94
N PRO A 120 -5.00 -3.05 -3.00
CA PRO A 120 -5.58 -2.89 -1.69
C PRO A 120 -4.95 -1.74 -0.88
N PRO A 121 -5.69 -1.14 0.07
CA PRO A 121 -5.28 0.10 0.72
C PRO A 121 -3.94 0.06 1.45
N LEU A 122 -3.59 -1.06 2.12
CA LEU A 122 -2.44 -1.18 3.01
C LEU A 122 -1.21 -1.82 2.35
N VAL A 123 -1.21 -2.06 1.04
CA VAL A 123 -0.07 -2.71 0.35
C VAL A 123 1.24 -1.93 0.55
N LYS A 124 1.21 -0.60 0.44
CA LYS A 124 2.39 0.24 0.68
C LYS A 124 2.89 0.10 2.12
N ASP A 125 1.98 0.10 3.09
CA ASP A 125 2.31 -0.03 4.51
C ASP A 125 2.95 -1.39 4.82
N VAL A 126 2.38 -2.47 4.28
CA VAL A 126 2.93 -3.83 4.39
C VAL A 126 4.29 -3.94 3.70
N PHE A 127 4.46 -3.33 2.53
CA PHE A 127 5.75 -3.31 1.85
C PHE A 127 6.83 -2.62 2.70
N ILE A 128 6.55 -1.44 3.25
CA ILE A 128 7.48 -0.70 4.13
C ILE A 128 7.76 -1.48 5.43
N GLU A 129 6.75 -2.13 6.01
CA GLU A 129 6.92 -3.04 7.16
C GLU A 129 7.99 -4.09 6.85
N ILE A 130 7.90 -4.75 5.70
CA ILE A 130 8.84 -5.81 5.31
C ILE A 130 10.24 -5.24 5.05
N LEU A 131 10.35 -4.06 4.42
CA LEU A 131 11.65 -3.41 4.22
C LEU A 131 12.35 -3.16 5.56
N LYS A 132 11.61 -2.65 6.56
CA LYS A 132 12.13 -2.44 7.92
C LYS A 132 12.51 -3.77 8.60
N GLU A 133 11.64 -4.79 8.53
CA GLU A 133 11.87 -6.10 9.15
C GLU A 133 13.11 -6.81 8.57
N LYS A 134 13.40 -6.62 7.28
CA LYS A 134 14.53 -7.25 6.58
C LYS A 134 15.78 -6.35 6.49
N ASP A 135 15.76 -5.19 7.14
CA ASP A 135 16.84 -4.18 7.10
C ASP A 135 17.25 -3.79 5.65
N ILE A 136 16.27 -3.70 4.76
CA ILE A 136 16.46 -3.24 3.38
C ILE A 136 16.47 -1.71 3.36
N MET A 137 17.49 -1.12 2.73
CA MET A 137 17.61 0.33 2.63
C MET A 137 16.54 0.93 1.73
N PHE A 138 15.85 1.94 2.26
CA PHE A 138 14.85 2.69 1.51
C PHE A 138 14.81 4.18 1.88
N GLU A 139 14.42 5.00 0.91
CA GLU A 139 14.21 6.45 1.07
C GLU A 139 12.79 6.83 0.67
N GLN A 140 12.10 7.56 1.55
CA GLN A 140 10.81 8.18 1.26
C GLN A 140 11.09 9.60 0.76
N CYS A 141 10.88 9.83 -0.55
CA CYS A 141 11.12 11.12 -1.17
C CYS A 141 10.13 12.18 -0.65
N LEU A 142 10.50 13.47 -0.72
CA LEU A 142 9.59 14.57 -0.38
C LEU A 142 8.51 14.77 -1.45
N GLY A 143 8.89 14.64 -2.71
CA GLY A 143 8.02 14.71 -3.87
C GLY A 143 8.12 13.44 -4.70
N GLU A 144 8.14 13.59 -6.03
CA GLU A 144 8.28 12.47 -6.97
C GLU A 144 9.64 11.81 -6.84
N ALA A 145 9.65 10.47 -6.89
CA ALA A 145 10.86 9.70 -6.71
C ALA A 145 11.77 9.73 -7.95
N ASP A 146 11.23 9.91 -9.17
CA ASP A 146 11.99 9.75 -10.41
C ASP A 146 13.28 10.57 -10.46
N PRO A 147 13.29 11.89 -10.16
CA PRO A 147 14.53 12.66 -10.21
C PRO A 147 15.56 12.20 -9.17
N VAL A 148 15.09 11.76 -8.00
CA VAL A 148 15.94 11.25 -6.91
C VAL A 148 16.53 9.90 -7.33
N ILE A 149 15.72 9.00 -7.90
CA ILE A 149 16.11 7.70 -8.43
C ILE A 149 17.21 7.87 -9.49
N VAL A 150 17.02 8.74 -10.49
CA VAL A 150 18.01 8.98 -11.55
C VAL A 150 19.33 9.47 -10.95
N SER A 151 19.27 10.43 -10.02
CA SER A 151 20.45 10.98 -9.36
C SER A 151 21.19 9.91 -8.56
N ALA A 152 20.47 9.13 -7.75
CA ALA A 152 21.05 8.05 -6.95
C ALA A 152 21.66 6.94 -7.82
N ALA A 153 21.00 6.55 -8.92
CA ALA A 153 21.51 5.55 -9.85
C ALA A 153 22.83 5.98 -10.50
N ASN A 154 22.91 7.23 -10.93
CA ASN A 154 24.12 7.75 -11.57
C ASN A 154 25.27 7.94 -10.57
N GLN A 155 24.99 8.35 -9.34
CA GLN A 155 26.00 8.47 -8.28
C GLN A 155 26.54 7.11 -7.85
N ASN A 156 25.66 6.14 -7.63
CA ASN A 156 26.03 4.80 -7.17
C ASN A 156 26.44 3.85 -8.30
N GLN A 157 26.40 4.32 -9.56
CA GLN A 157 26.71 3.51 -10.74
C GLN A 157 25.87 2.20 -10.75
N CYS A 158 24.56 2.34 -10.54
CA CYS A 158 23.58 1.25 -10.49
C CYS A 158 22.55 1.39 -11.61
N ALA A 159 22.00 0.27 -12.08
CA ALA A 159 20.83 0.29 -12.96
C ALA A 159 19.56 0.67 -12.17
N VAL A 160 18.54 1.14 -12.87
CA VAL A 160 17.21 1.42 -12.30
C VAL A 160 16.23 0.31 -12.68
N LEU A 161 15.45 -0.19 -11.72
CA LEU A 161 14.33 -1.11 -11.91
C LEU A 161 13.00 -0.38 -11.67
N SER A 162 12.14 -0.28 -12.68
CA SER A 162 10.79 0.33 -12.59
C SER A 162 9.86 -0.19 -13.72
N ILE A 163 8.58 0.18 -13.66
CA ILE A 163 7.61 0.11 -14.76
C ILE A 163 7.49 1.48 -15.45
N ASP A 164 7.91 2.57 -14.78
CA ASP A 164 7.74 3.91 -15.32
C ASP A 164 8.57 4.07 -16.59
N LYS A 165 7.88 4.54 -17.63
CA LYS A 165 8.44 4.68 -18.97
C LYS A 165 9.23 5.97 -19.10
N ASP A 166 9.11 6.90 -18.15
CA ASP A 166 9.92 8.11 -18.12
C ASP A 166 11.42 7.78 -17.96
N PHE A 167 11.76 6.62 -17.37
CA PHE A 167 13.13 6.10 -17.33
C PHE A 167 13.72 5.70 -18.68
N TYR A 168 12.92 5.54 -19.74
CA TYR A 168 13.45 5.44 -21.10
C TYR A 168 13.98 6.78 -21.62
N ILE A 169 13.54 7.90 -21.05
CA ILE A 169 13.93 9.25 -21.45
C ILE A 169 15.10 9.75 -20.60
N PHE A 170 15.07 9.45 -19.30
CA PHE A 170 16.12 9.85 -18.38
C PHE A 170 17.50 9.27 -18.74
N GLU A 171 18.54 10.03 -18.40
CA GLU A 171 19.91 9.56 -18.54
C GLU A 171 20.29 8.75 -17.32
N VAL A 172 20.16 7.42 -17.42
CA VAL A 172 20.64 6.47 -16.40
C VAL A 172 21.89 5.78 -16.94
N HIS A 173 23.04 6.04 -16.32
CA HIS A 173 24.36 5.62 -16.83
C HIS A 173 24.52 4.10 -16.98
N LYS A 174 23.97 3.32 -16.04
CA LYS A 174 23.98 1.86 -16.10
C LYS A 174 22.74 1.25 -16.73
N GLY A 175 21.85 2.10 -17.23
CA GLY A 175 20.64 1.67 -17.93
C GLY A 175 19.45 1.41 -17.01
N PHE A 176 18.35 1.08 -17.67
CA PHE A 176 17.03 0.89 -17.12
C PHE A 176 16.55 -0.54 -17.39
N LEU A 177 16.06 -1.20 -16.35
CA LEU A 177 15.45 -2.52 -16.36
C LEU A 177 13.95 -2.35 -16.16
N HIS A 178 13.15 -2.79 -17.13
CA HIS A 178 11.71 -2.79 -16.97
C HIS A 178 11.27 -4.02 -16.16
N LEU A 179 10.43 -3.86 -15.14
CA LEU A 179 9.99 -4.95 -14.25
C LEU A 179 9.35 -6.14 -14.99
N ASP A 180 8.52 -5.92 -16.00
CA ASP A 180 7.97 -7.00 -16.86
C ASP A 180 9.02 -7.92 -17.49
N ASN A 181 10.25 -7.43 -17.67
CA ASN A 181 11.36 -8.19 -18.26
C ASN A 181 12.40 -8.57 -17.19
N PHE A 182 12.12 -8.42 -15.89
CA PHE A 182 13.04 -8.77 -14.81
C PHE A 182 12.60 -10.10 -14.20
N GLU A 183 13.16 -11.21 -14.68
CA GLU A 183 12.64 -12.57 -14.46
C GLU A 183 13.11 -13.17 -13.12
N TRP A 184 12.86 -12.46 -12.02
CA TRP A 184 13.31 -12.84 -10.67
C TRP A 184 12.77 -14.18 -10.16
N LYS A 185 11.64 -14.66 -10.70
CA LYS A 185 11.08 -15.99 -10.40
C LYS A 185 11.76 -17.12 -11.18
N SER A 186 12.45 -16.79 -12.27
CA SER A 186 13.12 -17.73 -13.17
C SER A 186 14.64 -17.62 -13.05
N LYS A 187 15.16 -17.28 -11.85
CA LYS A 187 16.61 -17.18 -11.66
C LYS A 187 17.31 -18.51 -11.99
N GLU A 188 18.40 -18.45 -12.74
CA GLU A 188 19.23 -19.59 -13.12
C GLU A 188 20.66 -19.34 -12.64
N ASP A 189 21.31 -20.33 -12.00
CA ASP A 189 22.69 -20.23 -11.51
C ASP A 189 23.00 -18.93 -10.74
N GLU A 190 22.10 -18.54 -9.83
CA GLU A 190 22.20 -17.30 -9.03
C GLU A 190 22.22 -16.00 -9.87
N LYS A 191 21.60 -16.03 -11.05
CA LYS A 191 21.46 -14.87 -11.93
C LYS A 191 20.01 -14.63 -12.27
N ILE A 192 19.65 -13.35 -12.37
CA ILE A 192 18.31 -12.93 -12.78
C ILE A 192 18.36 -12.52 -14.25
N PRO A 193 17.72 -13.27 -15.17
CA PRO A 193 17.59 -12.84 -16.55
C PRO A 193 16.81 -11.53 -16.63
N ALA A 194 17.32 -10.58 -17.39
CA ALA A 194 16.64 -9.32 -17.61
C ALA A 194 16.92 -8.68 -18.98
N LYS A 195 16.14 -7.65 -19.32
CA LYS A 195 16.39 -6.80 -20.50
C LYS A 195 16.80 -5.39 -20.10
N LEU A 196 18.03 -5.00 -20.47
CA LEU A 196 18.63 -3.70 -20.17
C LEU A 196 18.45 -2.72 -21.33
N TYR A 197 17.78 -1.62 -21.04
CA TYR A 197 17.70 -0.46 -21.92
C TYR A 197 18.80 0.56 -21.57
N THR A 198 19.40 1.15 -22.60
CA THR A 198 20.29 2.31 -22.43
C THR A 198 19.93 3.37 -23.46
N ARG A 199 19.82 4.63 -23.02
CA ARG A 199 19.49 5.77 -23.89
C ARG A 199 20.46 5.90 -25.07
N SER A 200 21.74 5.59 -24.86
CA SER A 200 22.78 5.62 -25.90
C SER A 200 22.44 4.71 -27.09
N LYS A 201 22.06 3.46 -26.85
CA LYS A 201 21.66 2.51 -27.91
C LYS A 201 20.43 2.96 -28.66
N PHE A 202 19.45 3.53 -27.95
CA PHE A 202 18.28 4.11 -28.59
C PHE A 202 18.65 5.26 -29.51
N CYS A 203 19.48 6.19 -29.02
CA CYS A 203 19.96 7.32 -29.80
C CYS A 203 20.78 6.86 -31.02
N GLU A 204 21.64 5.86 -30.86
CA GLU A 204 22.42 5.26 -31.95
C GLU A 204 21.52 4.61 -33.01
N HIS A 205 20.54 3.80 -32.57
CA HIS A 205 19.60 3.13 -33.46
C HIS A 205 18.78 4.11 -34.29
N PHE A 206 18.21 5.14 -33.66
CA PHE A 206 17.37 6.13 -34.32
C PHE A 206 18.14 7.33 -34.89
N LYS A 207 19.48 7.33 -34.77
CA LYS A 207 20.36 8.45 -35.16
C LYS A 207 19.88 9.78 -34.56
N LEU A 208 19.45 9.73 -33.31
CA LEU A 208 18.93 10.86 -32.55
C LEU A 208 20.08 11.47 -31.72
N ASP A 209 20.18 12.79 -31.72
CA ASP A 209 21.05 13.48 -30.76
C ASP A 209 20.47 13.30 -29.34
N PRO A 210 21.21 12.78 -28.35
CA PRO A 210 20.74 12.63 -26.97
C PRO A 210 20.15 13.91 -26.37
N ALA A 211 20.61 15.09 -26.79
CA ALA A 211 20.07 16.39 -26.35
C ALA A 211 18.60 16.61 -26.76
N LEU A 212 18.10 15.86 -27.76
CA LEU A 212 16.74 15.94 -28.27
C LEU A 212 15.77 14.95 -27.61
N MET A 213 16.24 14.09 -26.69
CA MET A 213 15.38 13.13 -25.99
C MET A 213 14.19 13.77 -25.25
N PRO A 214 14.33 14.93 -24.56
CA PRO A 214 13.18 15.60 -23.94
C PRO A 214 12.14 16.11 -24.97
N VAL A 215 12.60 16.52 -26.15
CA VAL A 215 11.72 16.95 -27.25
C VAL A 215 10.98 15.75 -27.82
N PHE A 216 11.70 14.64 -28.03
CA PHE A 216 11.12 13.38 -28.48
C PHE A 216 10.04 12.87 -27.50
N ALA A 217 10.31 12.93 -26.19
CA ALA A 217 9.35 12.63 -25.14
C ALA A 217 8.09 13.50 -25.21
N SER A 218 8.26 14.81 -25.42
CA SER A 218 7.14 15.75 -25.53
C SER A 218 6.26 15.47 -26.75
N ILE A 219 6.85 15.02 -27.87
CA ILE A 219 6.13 14.61 -29.08
C ILE A 219 5.44 13.25 -28.88
N ALA A 220 6.12 12.31 -28.20
CA ALA A 220 5.56 11.02 -27.80
C ALA A 220 4.45 11.16 -26.75
N GLY A 221 4.35 12.33 -26.11
CA GLY A 221 3.38 12.77 -25.11
C GLY A 221 3.77 12.34 -23.72
N ASN A 222 4.18 13.31 -22.91
CA ASN A 222 4.56 13.18 -21.51
C ASN A 222 3.55 13.91 -20.59
N ASP A 223 3.63 13.64 -19.30
CA ASP A 223 2.67 14.15 -18.29
C ASP A 223 2.95 15.60 -17.83
N TYR A 224 3.91 16.31 -18.45
CA TYR A 224 4.41 17.59 -17.95
C TYR A 224 3.86 18.79 -18.76
N SER A 225 2.82 19.46 -18.23
CA SER A 225 2.69 20.95 -18.20
C SER A 225 1.28 21.44 -17.79
N ARG A 226 1.21 22.21 -16.70
CA ARG A 226 0.44 23.49 -16.52
C ARG A 226 0.61 24.00 -15.09
N LEU A 227 1.41 25.06 -14.93
CA LEU A 227 1.63 25.77 -13.67
C LEU A 227 0.44 26.69 -13.35
N GLU A 228 -0.24 26.48 -12.23
CA GLU A 228 -1.04 27.53 -11.58
C GLU A 228 -0.86 27.52 -10.05
N ASP A 229 -0.30 28.63 -9.55
CA ASP A 229 -0.11 28.92 -8.12
C ASP A 229 -1.39 29.48 -7.49
N LYS A 230 -1.89 28.87 -6.41
CA LYS A 230 -2.87 29.48 -5.50
C LYS A 230 -2.67 29.05 -4.05
N GLY A 231 -2.05 29.95 -3.28
CA GLY A 231 -2.11 29.93 -1.83
C GLY A 231 -3.46 30.40 -1.26
N GLY A 232 -3.82 29.89 -0.08
CA GLY A 232 -4.90 30.41 0.74
C GLY A 232 -5.38 29.44 1.83
N GLN A 233 -5.32 29.86 3.09
CA GLN A 233 -5.71 29.09 4.28
C GLN A 233 -7.23 28.92 4.41
N MET A 234 -7.72 27.75 3.98
CA MET A 234 -8.87 26.98 4.49
C MET A 234 -8.63 25.53 4.03
N CYS A 235 -8.94 24.52 4.86
CA CYS A 235 -8.91 23.13 4.39
C CYS A 235 -10.18 22.83 3.60
N THR A 236 -10.05 22.79 2.28
CA THR A 236 -11.08 22.24 1.40
C THR A 236 -10.92 20.73 1.38
N GLU A 237 -11.86 20.01 1.99
CA GLU A 237 -11.93 18.56 1.84
C GLU A 237 -12.76 18.24 0.60
N TYR A 238 -12.35 17.22 -0.14
CA TYR A 238 -13.12 16.70 -1.27
C TYR A 238 -13.77 15.40 -0.83
N ASP A 239 -15.09 15.36 -0.86
CA ASP A 239 -15.90 14.19 -0.55
C ASP A 239 -16.77 13.83 -1.76
N ARG A 240 -17.37 12.64 -1.76
CA ARG A 240 -18.32 12.25 -2.80
C ARG A 240 -19.75 12.57 -2.42
N ASP A 241 -20.53 12.98 -3.41
CA ASP A 241 -21.99 12.97 -3.38
C ASP A 241 -22.46 12.08 -4.54
N GLY A 242 -22.76 10.82 -4.23
CA GLY A 242 -22.93 9.77 -5.25
C GLY A 242 -21.64 9.52 -6.03
N GLU A 243 -21.69 9.75 -7.34
CA GLU A 243 -20.57 9.59 -8.27
C GLU A 243 -19.78 10.90 -8.51
N GLU A 244 -20.25 12.02 -7.96
CA GLU A 244 -19.61 13.33 -8.12
C GLU A 244 -18.68 13.65 -6.94
N ILE A 245 -17.52 14.24 -7.24
CA ILE A 245 -16.62 14.81 -6.22
C ILE A 245 -17.08 16.23 -5.94
N LYS A 246 -17.36 16.55 -4.66
CA LYS A 246 -17.75 17.88 -4.18
C LYS A 246 -16.80 18.37 -3.11
N ASP A 247 -16.54 19.67 -3.09
CA ASP A 247 -15.80 20.31 -2.03
C ASP A 247 -16.71 20.59 -0.81
N LYS A 248 -16.21 20.25 0.37
CA LYS A 248 -16.83 20.59 1.65
C LYS A 248 -15.86 21.42 2.47
N ARG A 249 -16.38 22.51 3.04
CA ARG A 249 -15.64 23.31 4.02
C ARG A 249 -15.83 22.70 5.40
N VAL A 250 -14.76 22.19 5.99
CA VAL A 250 -14.79 21.54 7.30
C VAL A 250 -14.14 22.47 8.34
N PRO A 251 -14.80 22.71 9.49
CA PRO A 251 -14.23 23.54 10.55
C PRO A 251 -13.03 22.84 11.20
N SER A 252 -11.93 23.57 11.41
CA SER A 252 -10.76 23.06 12.12
C SER A 252 -11.10 22.80 13.59
N ILE A 253 -10.57 21.72 14.17
CA ILE A 253 -10.62 21.49 15.62
C ILE A 253 -9.83 22.61 16.31
N LEU A 254 -10.50 23.38 17.16
CA LEU A 254 -9.91 24.53 17.86
C LEU A 254 -9.17 24.05 19.11
N LEU A 255 -7.85 23.82 18.99
CA LEU A 255 -6.97 23.62 20.15
C LEU A 255 -6.69 24.95 20.87
N SER A 256 -6.24 24.91 22.12
CA SER A 256 -5.85 26.13 22.85
C SER A 256 -4.71 26.88 22.13
N SER A 257 -4.60 28.20 22.32
CA SER A 257 -3.61 29.02 21.60
C SER A 257 -2.16 28.58 21.84
N ASP A 258 -1.87 27.94 22.97
CA ASP A 258 -0.52 27.48 23.31
C ASP A 258 -0.23 26.07 22.76
N GLU A 259 -1.24 25.20 22.66
CA GLU A 259 -1.12 23.91 21.96
C GLU A 259 -0.94 24.11 20.45
N GLN A 260 -1.65 25.07 19.85
CA GLN A 260 -1.49 25.43 18.43
C GLN A 260 -0.06 25.90 18.10
N LYS A 261 0.63 26.57 19.03
CA LYS A 261 2.03 26.97 18.85
C LYS A 261 2.99 25.78 18.89
N GLN A 262 2.67 24.76 19.69
CA GLN A 262 3.49 23.54 19.84
C GLN A 262 3.25 22.53 18.71
N LEU A 263 2.06 22.52 18.11
CA LEU A 263 1.65 21.59 17.05
C LEU A 263 1.89 22.14 15.63
N LYS A 264 2.96 22.91 15.44
CA LYS A 264 3.41 23.29 14.10
C LYS A 264 4.16 22.13 13.47
N LEU A 265 3.85 21.79 12.23
CA LEU A 265 4.48 20.67 11.50
C LEU A 265 6.01 20.64 11.62
N GLN A 266 6.66 21.79 11.42
CA GLN A 266 8.11 21.98 11.54
C GLN A 266 8.71 21.66 12.93
N HIS A 267 7.90 21.61 13.98
CA HIS A 267 8.32 21.39 15.36
C HIS A 267 7.53 20.27 16.04
N LEU A 268 6.73 19.50 15.29
CA LEU A 268 5.84 18.50 15.83
C LEU A 268 6.61 17.42 16.61
N HIS A 269 7.80 17.03 16.14
CA HIS A 269 8.71 16.12 16.84
C HIS A 269 9.20 16.63 18.22
N LYS A 270 9.12 17.93 18.48
CA LYS A 270 9.48 18.53 19.77
C LYS A 270 8.31 18.61 20.74
N ALA A 271 7.08 18.39 20.26
CA ALA A 271 5.91 18.39 21.10
C ALA A 271 5.97 17.18 22.09
N PRO A 272 5.55 17.36 23.35
CA PRO A 272 5.52 16.27 24.32
C PRO A 272 4.74 15.06 23.78
N GLU A 273 5.22 13.84 24.03
CA GLU A 273 4.55 12.61 23.58
C GLU A 273 3.09 12.56 24.04
N GLY A 274 2.81 12.96 25.28
CA GLY A 274 1.44 13.04 25.80
C GLY A 274 0.54 13.99 25.00
N LEU A 275 1.06 15.12 24.51
CA LEU A 275 0.29 16.02 23.65
C LEU A 275 0.05 15.39 22.27
N ARG A 276 1.07 14.76 21.68
CA ARG A 276 0.96 14.05 20.39
C ARG A 276 -0.05 12.90 20.48
N ARG A 277 -0.04 12.15 21.59
CA ARG A 277 -0.99 11.08 21.88
C ARG A 277 -2.41 11.62 22.03
N ARG A 278 -2.63 12.72 22.76
CA ARG A 278 -3.97 13.33 22.88
C ARG A 278 -4.55 13.74 21.52
N VAL A 279 -3.74 14.35 20.65
CA VAL A 279 -4.19 14.71 19.29
C VAL A 279 -4.66 13.47 18.52
N PHE A 280 -3.93 12.36 18.63
CA PHE A 280 -4.32 11.09 18.02
C PHE A 280 -5.63 10.54 18.61
N GLU A 281 -5.75 10.52 19.94
CA GLU A 281 -6.94 10.06 20.67
C GLU A 281 -8.19 10.89 20.37
N GLU A 282 -8.05 12.21 20.25
CA GLU A 282 -9.13 13.13 19.90
C GLU A 282 -9.60 12.90 18.45
N ALA A 283 -8.67 12.67 17.51
CA ALA A 283 -9.00 12.39 16.12
C ALA A 283 -9.83 11.10 15.98
N LEU A 284 -9.49 10.05 16.73
CA LEU A 284 -10.23 8.79 16.74
C LEU A 284 -11.38 8.75 17.76
N GLN A 285 -11.49 9.74 18.63
CA GLN A 285 -12.48 9.81 19.72
C GLN A 285 -12.42 8.57 20.65
N VAL A 286 -11.20 8.10 20.92
CA VAL A 286 -10.90 6.96 21.79
C VAL A 286 -9.72 7.30 22.69
N GLN A 287 -9.90 7.20 24.00
CA GLN A 287 -8.84 7.39 24.99
C GLN A 287 -8.06 6.08 25.17
N THR A 288 -6.73 6.12 25.12
CA THR A 288 -5.91 4.89 25.25
C THR A 288 -5.95 4.31 26.67
N SER A 289 -6.37 5.07 27.68
CA SER A 289 -6.65 4.57 29.03
C SER A 289 -7.82 3.58 29.06
N ALA A 290 -8.72 3.60 28.07
CA ALA A 290 -9.76 2.57 27.97
C ALA A 290 -9.21 1.22 27.46
N LEU A 291 -7.94 1.18 27.04
CA LEU A 291 -7.28 0.03 26.41
C LEU A 291 -6.22 -0.60 27.31
N GLU A 292 -6.29 -0.42 28.63
CA GLU A 292 -5.28 -0.92 29.58
C GLU A 292 -5.06 -2.44 29.49
N ASN A 293 -6.14 -3.20 29.22
CA ASN A 293 -6.10 -4.66 29.08
C ASN A 293 -5.84 -5.13 27.64
N ILE A 294 -5.55 -4.22 26.71
CA ILE A 294 -5.24 -4.53 25.31
C ILE A 294 -3.73 -4.45 25.10
N PRO A 295 -3.11 -5.47 24.47
CA PRO A 295 -1.69 -5.43 24.12
C PRO A 295 -1.31 -4.19 23.32
N ASP A 296 -0.14 -3.63 23.58
CA ASP A 296 0.30 -2.36 22.97
C ASP A 296 0.26 -2.37 21.43
N GLN A 297 0.62 -3.50 20.80
CA GLN A 297 0.57 -3.69 19.35
C GLN A 297 -0.85 -3.62 18.77
N LEU A 298 -1.88 -3.89 19.56
CA LEU A 298 -3.29 -3.85 19.16
C LEU A 298 -3.99 -2.54 19.51
N LYS A 299 -3.39 -1.67 20.35
CA LYS A 299 -4.04 -0.41 20.77
C LYS A 299 -4.43 0.48 19.58
N LEU A 300 -3.53 0.64 18.61
CA LEU A 300 -3.81 1.44 17.41
C LEU A 300 -4.94 0.80 16.56
N PRO A 301 -4.87 -0.48 16.14
CA PRO A 301 -5.98 -1.14 15.46
C PRO A 301 -7.32 -1.07 16.21
N VAL A 302 -7.31 -1.22 17.54
CA VAL A 302 -8.52 -1.18 18.35
C VAL A 302 -9.12 0.22 18.40
N CYS A 303 -8.32 1.29 18.56
CA CYS A 303 -8.81 2.66 18.42
C CYS A 303 -9.50 2.88 17.07
N VAL A 304 -8.90 2.38 15.98
CA VAL A 304 -9.46 2.47 14.63
C VAL A 304 -10.78 1.71 14.52
N THR A 305 -10.83 0.48 15.03
CA THR A 305 -12.03 -0.37 15.02
C THR A 305 -13.18 0.28 15.80
N VAL A 306 -12.91 0.84 16.99
CA VAL A 306 -13.91 1.56 17.79
C VAL A 306 -14.43 2.79 17.04
N PHE A 307 -13.54 3.60 16.47
CA PHE A 307 -13.93 4.78 15.68
C PHE A 307 -14.81 4.38 14.50
N TRP A 308 -14.36 3.40 13.71
CA TRP A 308 -15.08 2.89 12.54
C TRP A 308 -16.45 2.34 12.91
N PHE A 309 -16.54 1.51 13.95
CA PHE A 309 -17.79 0.89 14.37
C PHE A 309 -18.79 1.92 14.91
N LYS A 310 -18.35 2.87 15.74
CA LYS A 310 -19.19 4.00 16.22
C LYS A 310 -19.78 4.80 15.06
N ARG A 311 -19.01 5.05 13.99
CA ARG A 311 -19.50 5.77 12.81
C ARG A 311 -20.54 4.96 12.02
N LEU A 312 -20.42 3.64 11.97
CA LEU A 312 -21.39 2.78 11.29
C LEU A 312 -22.70 2.61 12.08
N GLN A 313 -22.69 2.79 13.41
CA GLN A 313 -23.90 2.75 14.23
C GLN A 313 -24.94 3.82 13.89
N HIS A 314 -24.57 4.89 13.17
CA HIS A 314 -25.54 5.86 12.66
C HIS A 314 -26.49 5.28 11.59
N HIS A 315 -26.09 4.18 10.94
CA HIS A 315 -26.90 3.41 9.99
C HIS A 315 -26.64 1.91 10.17
N PRO A 316 -27.10 1.31 11.28
CA PRO A 316 -26.71 -0.03 11.67
C PRO A 316 -27.28 -1.07 10.70
N LYS A 317 -26.40 -1.95 10.22
CA LYS A 317 -26.78 -3.12 9.42
C LYS A 317 -26.34 -4.38 10.16
N PRO A 318 -27.11 -5.49 10.12
CA PRO A 318 -26.74 -6.73 10.80
C PRO A 318 -25.32 -7.20 10.47
N GLU A 319 -24.93 -7.09 9.19
CA GLU A 319 -23.62 -7.51 8.69
C GLU A 319 -22.45 -6.70 9.31
N THR A 320 -22.71 -5.49 9.82
CA THR A 320 -21.69 -4.66 10.46
C THR A 320 -21.21 -5.25 11.78
N VAL A 321 -22.09 -5.90 12.54
CA VAL A 321 -21.73 -6.58 13.80
C VAL A 321 -20.88 -7.81 13.49
N HIS A 322 -21.23 -8.57 12.43
CA HIS A 322 -20.43 -9.71 12.00
C HIS A 322 -19.04 -9.28 11.54
N CYS A 323 -18.93 -8.19 10.79
CA CYS A 323 -17.63 -7.62 10.39
C CYS A 323 -16.78 -7.19 11.60
N LEU A 324 -17.41 -6.62 12.64
CA LEU A 324 -16.71 -6.31 13.89
C LEU A 324 -16.14 -7.58 14.51
N HIS A 325 -16.99 -8.60 14.75
CA HIS A 325 -16.53 -9.84 15.38
C HIS A 325 -15.48 -10.57 14.53
N ALA A 326 -15.59 -10.54 13.21
CA ALA A 326 -14.57 -11.07 12.31
C ALA A 326 -13.21 -10.38 12.51
N LEU A 327 -13.16 -9.04 12.58
CA LEU A 327 -11.93 -8.30 12.88
C LEU A 327 -11.36 -8.68 14.25
N LEU A 328 -12.20 -8.74 15.28
CA LEU A 328 -11.76 -9.08 16.64
C LEU A 328 -11.19 -10.50 16.72
N LEU A 329 -11.83 -11.48 16.06
CA LEU A 329 -11.29 -12.84 15.95
C LEU A 329 -9.97 -12.86 15.15
N GLY A 330 -9.87 -12.05 14.09
CA GLY A 330 -8.63 -11.86 13.35
C GLY A 330 -7.49 -11.28 14.20
N PHE A 331 -7.77 -10.37 15.13
CA PHE A 331 -6.77 -9.82 16.05
C PHE A 331 -6.29 -10.84 17.10
N VAL A 332 -7.14 -11.81 17.45
CA VAL A 332 -6.81 -12.88 18.40
C VAL A 332 -6.03 -14.01 17.73
N PHE A 333 -6.21 -14.20 16.43
CA PHE A 333 -5.55 -15.24 15.65
C PHE A 333 -4.04 -15.01 15.57
N ASP A 334 -3.27 -16.00 16.04
CA ASP A 334 -1.83 -16.01 15.92
C ASP A 334 -1.35 -17.19 15.09
N GLN A 335 -1.12 -16.94 13.80
CA GLN A 335 -0.68 -17.96 12.84
C GLN A 335 0.64 -18.67 13.23
N HIS A 336 1.46 -18.09 14.12
CA HIS A 336 2.71 -18.66 14.61
C HIS A 336 2.65 -19.12 16.08
N GLY A 337 1.50 -18.99 16.72
CA GLY A 337 1.28 -19.37 18.11
C GLY A 337 1.10 -20.88 18.31
N PRO A 338 0.97 -21.33 19.58
CA PRO A 338 0.66 -22.72 19.89
C PRO A 338 -0.67 -23.14 19.26
N GLU A 339 -0.65 -24.28 18.56
CA GLU A 339 -1.81 -24.76 17.82
C GLU A 339 -2.84 -25.37 18.77
N ASP A 340 -3.93 -24.64 18.98
CA ASP A 340 -5.12 -25.09 19.70
C ASP A 340 -6.29 -25.34 18.73
N GLU A 341 -7.48 -25.64 19.27
CA GLU A 341 -8.68 -25.86 18.44
C GLU A 341 -9.09 -24.61 17.65
N PHE A 342 -8.90 -23.42 18.22
CA PHE A 342 -9.19 -22.15 17.55
C PHE A 342 -8.24 -21.92 16.38
N GLU A 343 -6.93 -22.07 16.58
CA GLU A 343 -5.92 -21.93 15.52
C GLU A 343 -6.14 -22.89 14.35
N ARG A 344 -6.45 -24.16 14.65
CA ARG A 344 -6.72 -25.16 13.60
C ARG A 344 -7.94 -24.78 12.75
N LYS A 345 -9.02 -24.31 13.38
CA LYS A 345 -10.22 -23.86 12.65
C LYS A 345 -9.91 -22.61 11.83
N MET A 346 -9.21 -21.63 12.39
CA MET A 346 -8.82 -20.40 11.67
C MET A 346 -7.93 -20.69 10.45
N LYS A 347 -6.98 -21.62 10.55
CA LYS A 347 -6.14 -22.05 9.43
C LYS A 347 -6.93 -22.80 8.35
N ALA A 348 -7.81 -23.73 8.74
CA ALA A 348 -8.70 -24.39 7.78
C ALA A 348 -9.58 -23.38 7.01
N LEU A 349 -10.12 -22.40 7.74
CA LEU A 349 -10.84 -21.25 7.18
C LEU A 349 -9.95 -20.25 6.44
N LYS A 350 -8.63 -20.39 6.41
CA LYS A 350 -7.76 -19.60 5.54
C LYS A 350 -7.51 -20.35 4.23
N ASP A 351 -7.35 -21.66 4.30
CA ASP A 351 -6.98 -22.53 3.18
C ASP A 351 -8.15 -22.82 2.22
N GLU A 352 -9.39 -22.81 2.70
CA GLU A 352 -10.54 -22.94 1.79
C GLU A 352 -10.64 -21.66 0.90
N GLY A 353 -11.27 -21.69 -0.27
CA GLY A 353 -11.49 -20.47 -1.06
C GLY A 353 -12.61 -19.59 -0.50
N VAL A 354 -12.80 -18.38 -1.01
CA VAL A 354 -14.00 -17.57 -0.70
C VAL A 354 -15.16 -18.00 -1.61
N ASN A 355 -16.03 -18.87 -1.10
CA ASN A 355 -17.14 -19.44 -1.88
C ASN A 355 -18.43 -18.60 -1.81
N ASN A 356 -18.62 -17.80 -0.75
CA ASN A 356 -19.81 -16.96 -0.55
C ASN A 356 -19.40 -15.48 -0.41
N TRP A 357 -19.02 -14.85 -1.52
CA TRP A 357 -18.57 -13.47 -1.48
C TRP A 357 -19.75 -12.49 -1.35
N GLN A 358 -19.75 -11.69 -0.29
CA GLN A 358 -20.74 -10.64 -0.04
C GLN A 358 -20.18 -9.21 -0.28
N PRO A 359 -20.72 -8.43 -1.23
CA PRO A 359 -20.23 -7.06 -1.50
C PRO A 359 -20.26 -6.13 -0.28
N ARG A 360 -21.24 -6.32 0.61
CA ARG A 360 -21.43 -5.49 1.81
C ARG A 360 -20.29 -5.67 2.82
N VAL A 361 -19.84 -6.91 3.01
CA VAL A 361 -18.72 -7.25 3.89
C VAL A 361 -17.43 -6.67 3.32
N ALA A 362 -17.18 -6.86 2.01
CA ALA A 362 -16.01 -6.28 1.34
C ALA A 362 -15.97 -4.74 1.45
N HIS A 363 -17.13 -4.09 1.32
CA HIS A 363 -17.25 -2.65 1.50
C HIS A 363 -16.95 -2.21 2.94
N ALA A 364 -17.51 -2.91 3.93
CA ALA A 364 -17.30 -2.62 5.35
C ALA A 364 -15.81 -2.72 5.73
N PHE A 365 -15.12 -3.77 5.29
CA PHE A 365 -13.68 -3.89 5.51
C PHE A 365 -12.87 -2.88 4.71
N SER A 366 -13.28 -2.52 3.49
CA SER A 366 -12.62 -1.44 2.74
C SER A 366 -12.69 -0.10 3.50
N GLN A 367 -13.82 0.19 4.15
CA GLN A 367 -13.95 1.37 5.02
C GLN A 367 -13.03 1.29 6.23
N TRP A 368 -12.99 0.15 6.92
CA TRP A 368 -12.11 -0.06 8.06
C TRP A 368 -10.63 0.11 7.65
N GLN A 369 -10.20 -0.49 6.54
CA GLN A 369 -8.84 -0.33 6.02
C GLN A 369 -8.50 1.10 5.62
N CYS A 370 -9.47 1.87 5.12
CA CYS A 370 -9.28 3.29 4.87
C CYS A 370 -9.05 4.06 6.18
N CYS A 371 -9.85 3.80 7.22
CA CYS A 371 -9.64 4.37 8.55
C CYS A 371 -8.27 3.97 9.11
N MET A 372 -7.89 2.70 8.95
CA MET A 372 -6.61 2.16 9.40
C MET A 372 -5.43 2.89 8.75
N ARG A 373 -5.43 3.01 7.42
CA ARG A 373 -4.37 3.70 6.68
C ARG A 373 -4.23 5.17 7.09
N GLN A 374 -5.34 5.91 7.17
CA GLN A 374 -5.28 7.32 7.60
C GLN A 374 -4.78 7.46 9.03
N SER A 375 -5.14 6.51 9.91
CA SER A 375 -4.67 6.48 11.29
C SER A 375 -3.19 6.14 11.38
N LEU A 376 -2.67 5.23 10.54
CA LEU A 376 -1.23 4.96 10.44
C LEU A 376 -0.46 6.22 10.04
N HIS A 377 -0.90 6.92 8.99
CA HIS A 377 -0.27 8.17 8.56
C HIS A 377 -0.31 9.25 9.66
N LEU A 378 -1.45 9.39 10.34
CA LEU A 378 -1.59 10.33 11.45
C LEU A 378 -0.66 9.95 12.62
N ASN A 379 -0.58 8.67 12.96
CA ASN A 379 0.32 8.16 13.99
C ASN A 379 1.78 8.48 13.63
N GLN A 380 2.21 8.20 12.40
CA GLN A 380 3.56 8.51 11.91
C GLN A 380 3.85 10.01 11.93
N LEU A 381 2.90 10.84 11.47
CA LEU A 381 3.00 12.30 11.49
C LEU A 381 3.23 12.81 12.91
N LEU A 382 2.52 12.24 13.88
CA LEU A 382 2.65 12.52 15.31
C LEU A 382 3.86 11.84 15.95
N CYS A 383 4.80 11.32 15.16
CA CYS A 383 6.00 10.59 15.57
C CYS A 383 5.68 9.39 16.47
N SER A 384 4.72 8.58 16.00
CA SER A 384 4.31 7.27 16.49
C SER A 384 4.02 7.21 18.00
N PRO A 385 3.03 7.98 18.51
CA PRO A 385 2.64 7.93 19.93
C PRO A 385 2.05 6.56 20.34
N LEU A 386 1.62 5.75 19.36
CA LEU A 386 1.28 4.33 19.55
C LEU A 386 2.16 3.44 18.66
N PRO A 387 2.49 2.21 19.09
CA PRO A 387 3.19 1.25 18.24
C PRO A 387 2.40 0.94 16.97
N GLU A 388 3.12 0.81 15.84
CA GLU A 388 2.52 0.35 14.60
C GLU A 388 2.27 -1.16 14.66
N PRO A 389 1.11 -1.64 14.22
CA PRO A 389 0.84 -3.07 14.10
C PRO A 389 1.54 -3.67 12.89
N GLN A 390 1.72 -4.99 12.90
CA GLN A 390 2.10 -5.75 11.72
C GLN A 390 0.87 -5.89 10.80
N CYS A 391 0.74 -5.01 9.81
CA CYS A 391 -0.37 -4.97 8.86
C CYS A 391 -0.51 -6.29 8.09
N ALA A 392 0.62 -6.96 7.81
CA ALA A 392 0.62 -8.27 7.16
C ALA A 392 -0.11 -9.35 7.98
N ARG A 393 -0.11 -9.24 9.31
CA ARG A 393 -0.82 -10.16 10.22
C ARG A 393 -2.23 -9.66 10.56
N LEU A 394 -2.40 -8.35 10.61
CA LEU A 394 -3.62 -7.70 11.08
C LEU A 394 -4.84 -7.97 10.19
N TYR A 395 -4.62 -8.16 8.89
CA TYR A 395 -5.71 -8.29 7.93
C TYR A 395 -5.39 -9.31 6.84
N CYS A 396 -6.28 -10.29 6.67
CA CYS A 396 -6.32 -11.19 5.52
C CYS A 396 -7.75 -11.20 5.00
N GLY A 397 -7.98 -10.55 3.86
CA GLY A 397 -9.30 -10.34 3.28
C GLY A 397 -10.09 -11.63 3.10
N PRO A 398 -9.55 -12.64 2.39
CA PRO A 398 -10.23 -13.93 2.20
C PRO A 398 -10.65 -14.63 3.50
N LEU A 399 -9.83 -14.54 4.55
CA LEU A 399 -10.13 -15.11 5.86
C LEU A 399 -11.23 -14.32 6.56
N LEU A 400 -11.05 -13.01 6.73
CA LEU A 400 -12.01 -12.15 7.43
C LEU A 400 -13.39 -12.13 6.78
N HIS A 401 -13.45 -12.26 5.45
CA HIS A 401 -14.70 -12.33 4.71
C HIS A 401 -15.51 -13.58 5.03
N ARG A 402 -14.83 -14.71 5.29
CA ARG A 402 -15.48 -15.95 5.75
C ARG A 402 -15.84 -15.89 7.22
N LEU A 403 -15.00 -15.25 8.04
CA LEU A 403 -15.33 -14.99 9.44
C LEU A 403 -16.54 -14.08 9.61
N ALA A 404 -16.94 -13.31 8.61
CA ALA A 404 -18.10 -12.42 8.69
C ALA A 404 -19.46 -13.14 8.52
N ASP A 405 -19.48 -14.46 8.74
CA ASP A 405 -20.66 -15.31 8.77
C ASP A 405 -21.04 -15.63 10.23
N GLU A 406 -22.34 -15.58 10.54
CA GLU A 406 -22.85 -15.68 11.92
C GLU A 406 -22.53 -17.04 12.55
N ASP A 407 -22.83 -18.13 11.84
CA ASP A 407 -22.58 -19.49 12.31
C ASP A 407 -21.08 -19.72 12.53
N THR A 408 -20.25 -19.22 11.61
CA THR A 408 -18.78 -19.29 11.71
C THR A 408 -18.26 -18.56 12.95
N ILE A 409 -18.78 -17.36 13.25
CA ILE A 409 -18.41 -16.59 14.45
C ILE A 409 -18.78 -17.36 15.71
N GLU A 410 -20.02 -17.85 15.80
CA GLU A 410 -20.49 -18.59 16.97
C GLU A 410 -19.66 -19.85 17.23
N GLU A 411 -19.32 -20.58 16.18
CA GLU A 411 -18.48 -21.77 16.28
C GLU A 411 -17.08 -21.46 16.79
N LEU A 412 -16.44 -20.40 16.29
CA LEU A 412 -15.09 -20.02 16.71
C LEU A 412 -15.06 -19.45 18.13
N GLN A 413 -16.08 -18.69 18.53
CA GLN A 413 -16.21 -18.21 19.90
C GLN A 413 -16.26 -19.39 20.91
N LYS A 414 -16.89 -20.51 20.53
CA LYS A 414 -16.96 -21.72 21.35
C LYS A 414 -15.61 -22.42 21.51
N THR A 415 -14.61 -22.17 20.67
CA THR A 415 -13.28 -22.78 20.75
C THR A 415 -12.24 -21.92 21.48
N LEU A 416 -12.51 -20.62 21.71
CA LEU A 416 -11.61 -19.74 22.46
C LEU A 416 -11.41 -20.21 23.93
N ARG A 417 -10.15 -20.27 24.37
CA ARG A 417 -9.75 -20.66 25.74
C ARG A 417 -8.62 -19.76 26.24
N GLY A 418 -8.41 -19.73 27.57
CA GLY A 418 -7.30 -19.03 28.21
C GLY A 418 -7.18 -17.56 27.81
N GLU A 419 -5.94 -17.11 27.58
CA GLU A 419 -5.60 -15.72 27.24
C GLU A 419 -6.30 -15.24 25.97
N LYS A 420 -6.54 -16.11 24.98
CA LYS A 420 -7.24 -15.73 23.74
C LYS A 420 -8.69 -15.36 24.00
N LYS A 421 -9.36 -16.10 24.90
CA LYS A 421 -10.73 -15.80 25.30
C LYS A 421 -10.79 -14.48 26.07
N GLU A 422 -9.86 -14.30 27.01
CA GLU A 422 -9.76 -13.05 27.79
C GLU A 422 -9.50 -11.84 26.87
N LEU A 423 -8.57 -11.95 25.93
CA LEU A 423 -8.30 -10.90 24.94
C LEU A 423 -9.54 -10.60 24.10
N TYR A 424 -10.22 -11.63 23.59
CA TYR A 424 -11.45 -11.44 22.82
C TYR A 424 -12.55 -10.73 23.61
N ASP A 425 -12.75 -11.11 24.87
CA ASP A 425 -13.74 -10.49 25.74
C ASP A 425 -13.39 -9.03 26.04
N ASN A 426 -12.12 -8.72 26.32
CA ASN A 426 -11.64 -7.34 26.48
C ASN A 426 -11.87 -6.49 25.20
N LEU A 427 -11.56 -7.06 24.03
CA LEU A 427 -11.77 -6.41 22.73
C LEU A 427 -13.24 -6.07 22.48
N LYS A 428 -14.16 -7.01 22.77
CA LYS A 428 -15.61 -6.75 22.66
C LYS A 428 -16.04 -5.64 23.61
N THR A 429 -15.61 -5.69 24.88
CA THR A 429 -16.00 -4.69 25.89
C THR A 429 -15.59 -3.28 25.50
N VAL A 430 -14.47 -3.11 24.81
CA VAL A 430 -14.00 -1.81 24.33
C VAL A 430 -14.79 -1.32 23.11
N CYS A 431 -15.28 -2.23 22.26
CA CYS A 431 -15.98 -1.89 21.02
C CYS A 431 -17.50 -1.66 21.18
N HIS A 432 -18.08 -2.11 22.30
CA HIS A 432 -19.45 -1.85 22.71
C HIS A 432 -19.52 -0.66 23.66
#